data_AF-A0A942PB42-F1
#
_entry.id   AF-A0A942PB42-F1
#
_cell.length_a   1.000
_cell.length_b   1.000
_cell.length_c   1.000
_cell.angle_alpha   90.00
_cell.angle_beta   90.00
_cell.angle_gamma   90.00
#
_symmetry.space_group_name_H-M   'P 1'
#
loop_
_entity.id
_entity.type
_entity.pdbx_description
1 polymer ?
#
loop_
_entity_poly.entity_id
_entity_poly.type
_entity_poly.pdbx_seq_one_letter_code
_entity_poly.pdbx_strand_id
1 'polypeptide(L)'
;MTILIILLALLILILLIAWARFHPFLAFLIVSLLTGWMLGIPVEKLSSSVKTGIGSMLGELAVIICLGAMLGKLVAETGAAQRISDSLIHLFGKKHLQWAMMLTGFVVGIPLFYNVGFVLLVPLAFAVIYRTGANTLFIAIPMLAALSVTHGFLPPHPSPVALSV
;
A
#
# COMPACT_ATOMS: atom_id res chain seq x y z
N MET A 1 -14.02 -23.89 -18.08
CA MET A 1 -15.08 -22.91 -17.78
C MET A 1 -14.63 -21.87 -16.76
N THR A 2 -14.08 -22.29 -15.62
CA THR A 2 -13.50 -21.42 -14.57
C THR A 2 -12.50 -20.38 -15.06
N ILE A 3 -11.51 -20.76 -15.87
CA ILE A 3 -10.51 -19.82 -16.42
C ILE A 3 -11.18 -18.72 -17.27
N LEU A 4 -12.22 -19.08 -18.04
CA LEU A 4 -12.95 -18.14 -18.88
C LEU A 4 -13.73 -17.12 -18.03
N ILE A 5 -14.37 -17.59 -16.95
CA ILE A 5 -15.10 -16.76 -15.99
C ILE A 5 -14.14 -15.78 -15.29
N ILE A 6 -12.96 -16.26 -14.88
CA ILE A 6 -11.94 -15.42 -14.24
C ILE A 6 -11.44 -14.35 -15.21
N LEU A 7 -11.16 -14.72 -16.47
CA LEU A 7 -10.69 -13.79 -17.48
C LEU A 7 -11.74 -12.72 -17.80
N LEU A 8 -13.01 -13.12 -17.88
CA LEU A 8 -14.15 -12.21 -18.04
C LEU A 8 -14.29 -11.26 -16.84
N ALA A 9 -14.17 -11.77 -15.62
CA ALA A 9 -14.22 -10.98 -14.40
C ALA A 9 -13.13 -9.90 -14.37
N LEU A 10 -11.90 -10.27 -14.76
CA LEU A 10 -10.76 -9.36 -14.82
C LEU A 10 -10.99 -8.26 -15.86
N LEU A 11 -11.53 -8.62 -17.02
CA LEU A 11 -11.85 -7.68 -18.09
C LEU A 11 -12.96 -6.70 -17.67
N ILE A 12 -14.03 -7.20 -17.04
CA ILE A 12 -15.12 -6.38 -16.49
C ILE A 12 -14.59 -5.42 -15.41
N LEU A 13 -13.72 -5.89 -14.52
CA LEU A 13 -13.12 -5.08 -13.46
C LEU A 13 -12.31 -3.91 -14.05
N ILE A 14 -11.42 -4.21 -15.01
CA ILE A 14 -10.61 -3.20 -15.68
C ILE A 14 -11.52 -2.20 -16.40
N LEU A 15 -12.56 -2.67 -17.09
CA LEU A 15 -13.48 -1.81 -17.83
C LEU A 15 -14.29 -0.90 -16.89
N LEU A 16 -14.75 -1.40 -15.74
CA LEU A 16 -15.43 -0.59 -14.73
C LEU A 16 -14.53 0.52 -14.18
N ILE A 17 -13.27 0.22 -13.90
CA ILE A 17 -12.34 1.18 -13.29
C ILE A 17 -11.79 2.17 -14.32
N ALA A 18 -11.26 1.67 -15.43
CA ALA A 18 -10.54 2.50 -16.41
C ALA A 18 -11.49 3.29 -17.32
N TRP A 19 -12.60 2.68 -17.76
CA TRP A 19 -13.52 3.31 -18.72
C TRP A 19 -14.73 3.92 -18.03
N ALA A 20 -15.46 3.13 -17.22
CA ALA A 20 -16.65 3.63 -16.52
C ALA A 20 -16.31 4.52 -15.30
N ARG A 21 -15.02 4.60 -14.91
CA ARG A 21 -14.51 5.38 -13.77
C ARG A 21 -15.24 5.11 -12.45
N PHE A 22 -15.68 3.87 -12.25
CA PHE A 22 -16.23 3.45 -10.96
C PHE A 22 -15.15 3.47 -9.88
N HIS A 23 -15.56 3.79 -8.65
CA HIS A 23 -14.65 3.69 -7.51
C HIS A 23 -14.14 2.23 -7.39
N PRO A 24 -12.82 2.00 -7.28
CA PRO A 24 -12.25 0.65 -7.33
C PRO A 24 -12.88 -0.33 -6.34
N PHE A 25 -13.18 0.15 -5.13
CA PHE A 25 -13.88 -0.66 -4.11
C PHE A 25 -15.24 -1.17 -4.59
N LEU A 26 -16.07 -0.29 -5.17
CA LEU A 26 -17.40 -0.66 -5.66
C LEU A 26 -17.30 -1.60 -6.86
N ALA A 27 -16.36 -1.34 -7.76
CA ALA A 27 -16.09 -2.20 -8.91
C ALA A 27 -15.68 -3.62 -8.46
N PHE A 28 -14.75 -3.72 -7.50
CA PHE A 28 -14.34 -5.01 -6.91
C PHE A 28 -15.51 -5.74 -6.24
N LEU A 29 -16.36 -5.02 -5.50
CA LEU A 29 -17.52 -5.62 -4.83
C LEU A 29 -18.49 -6.21 -5.85
N ILE A 30 -18.88 -5.43 -6.88
CA ILE A 30 -19.77 -5.89 -7.96
C ILE A 30 -19.17 -7.10 -8.69
N VAL A 31 -17.91 -7.00 -9.11
CA VAL A 31 -17.25 -8.09 -9.85
C VAL A 31 -17.10 -9.34 -9.00
N SER A 32 -16.75 -9.22 -7.71
CA SER A 32 -16.63 -10.38 -6.82
C SER A 32 -17.94 -11.12 -6.62
N LEU A 33 -19.07 -10.39 -6.49
CA LEU A 33 -20.40 -10.98 -6.41
C LEU A 33 -20.80 -11.69 -7.71
N LEU A 34 -20.62 -11.02 -8.86
CA LEU A 34 -20.92 -11.61 -10.18
C LEU A 34 -20.08 -12.86 -10.44
N THR A 35 -18.79 -12.80 -10.13
CA THR A 35 -17.85 -13.90 -10.34
C THR A 35 -18.21 -15.09 -9.44
N GLY A 36 -18.48 -14.85 -8.16
CA GLY A 36 -18.90 -15.90 -7.24
C GLY A 36 -20.22 -16.57 -7.65
N TRP A 37 -21.16 -15.79 -8.19
CA TRP A 37 -22.39 -16.33 -8.74
C TRP A 37 -22.15 -17.19 -9.99
N MET A 38 -21.33 -16.73 -10.94
CA MET A 38 -20.95 -17.49 -12.14
C MET A 38 -20.17 -18.77 -11.82
N LEU A 39 -19.44 -18.80 -10.71
CA LEU A 39 -18.74 -19.98 -10.18
C LEU A 39 -19.66 -21.01 -9.51
N GLY A 40 -20.96 -20.70 -9.35
CA GLY A 40 -21.94 -21.60 -8.74
C GLY A 40 -21.95 -21.57 -7.21
N ILE A 41 -21.42 -20.51 -6.58
CA ILE A 41 -21.52 -20.33 -5.13
C ILE A 41 -22.99 -20.04 -4.78
N PRO A 42 -23.60 -20.77 -3.82
CA PRO A 42 -24.95 -20.46 -3.35
C PRO A 42 -25.08 -19.00 -2.93
N VAL A 43 -26.13 -18.32 -3.39
CA VAL A 43 -26.34 -16.87 -3.14
C VAL A 43 -26.32 -16.55 -1.64
N GLU A 44 -26.83 -17.47 -0.81
CA GLU A 44 -26.81 -17.39 0.65
C GLU A 44 -25.39 -17.32 1.23
N LYS A 45 -24.43 -18.05 0.64
CA LYS A 45 -23.03 -18.09 1.07
C LYS A 45 -22.19 -16.98 0.45
N LEU A 46 -22.63 -16.40 -0.67
CA LEU A 46 -21.89 -15.38 -1.40
C LEU A 46 -21.59 -14.15 -0.53
N SER A 47 -22.59 -13.67 0.21
CA SER A 47 -22.41 -12.53 1.13
C SER A 47 -21.44 -12.83 2.27
N SER A 48 -21.45 -14.07 2.77
CA SER A 48 -20.52 -14.53 3.81
C SER A 48 -19.09 -14.60 3.27
N SER A 49 -18.87 -15.18 2.09
CA SER A 49 -17.56 -15.25 1.45
C SER A 49 -16.94 -13.87 1.21
N VAL A 50 -17.73 -12.91 0.73
CA VAL A 50 -17.26 -11.53 0.54
C VAL A 50 -16.90 -10.89 1.89
N LYS A 51 -17.76 -11.04 2.91
CA LYS A 51 -17.49 -10.54 4.26
C LYS A 51 -16.24 -11.17 4.88
N THR A 52 -16.03 -12.47 4.71
CA THR A 52 -14.84 -13.16 5.21
C THR A 52 -13.58 -12.66 4.52
N GLY A 53 -13.59 -12.51 3.19
CA GLY A 53 -12.43 -12.01 2.44
C GLY A 53 -12.07 -10.56 2.79
N ILE A 54 -13.08 -9.69 2.90
CA ILE A 54 -12.86 -8.31 3.36
C ILE A 54 -12.40 -8.30 4.82
N GLY A 55 -13.02 -9.12 5.68
CA GLY A 55 -12.74 -9.19 7.10
C GLY A 55 -11.34 -9.71 7.43
N SER A 56 -10.83 -10.69 6.69
CA SER A 56 -9.45 -11.16 6.87
C SER A 56 -8.44 -10.09 6.50
N MET A 57 -8.66 -9.38 5.37
CA MET A 57 -7.80 -8.29 4.93
C MET A 57 -7.83 -7.09 5.90
N LEU A 58 -9.03 -6.68 6.34
CA LEU A 58 -9.17 -5.61 7.32
C LEU A 58 -8.62 -6.02 8.68
N GLY A 59 -8.78 -7.27 9.10
CA GLY A 59 -8.27 -7.77 10.38
C GLY A 59 -6.75 -7.66 10.48
N GLU A 60 -6.05 -8.02 9.40
CA GLU A 60 -4.59 -7.86 9.31
C GLU A 60 -4.17 -6.39 9.38
N LEU A 61 -4.89 -5.50 8.69
CA LEU A 61 -4.49 -4.10 8.53
C LEU A 61 -5.04 -3.13 9.58
N ALA A 62 -6.10 -3.48 10.30
CA ALA A 62 -6.86 -2.55 11.14
C ALA A 62 -5.99 -1.89 12.21
N VAL A 63 -5.22 -2.69 12.97
CA VAL A 63 -4.36 -2.17 14.04
C VAL A 63 -3.28 -1.26 13.47
N ILE A 64 -2.66 -1.68 12.37
CA ILE A 64 -1.59 -0.94 11.70
C ILE A 64 -2.09 0.41 11.17
N ILE A 65 -3.25 0.43 10.52
CA ILE A 65 -3.85 1.66 10.00
C ILE A 65 -4.24 2.59 11.14
N CYS A 66 -4.86 2.07 12.21
CA CYS A 66 -5.24 2.87 13.37
C CYS A 66 -4.02 3.48 14.07
N LEU A 67 -3.04 2.65 14.43
CA LEU A 67 -1.82 3.11 15.10
C LEU A 67 -0.98 4.00 14.19
N GLY A 68 -0.90 3.68 12.90
CA GLY A 68 -0.18 4.47 11.92
C GLY A 68 -0.83 5.83 11.67
N ALA A 69 -2.16 5.92 11.65
CA ALA A 69 -2.88 7.20 11.60
C ALA A 69 -2.66 8.03 12.86
N MET A 70 -2.68 7.40 14.05
CA MET A 70 -2.35 8.07 15.32
C MET A 70 -0.91 8.59 15.31
N LEU A 71 0.06 7.76 14.92
CA LEU A 71 1.47 8.14 14.82
C LEU A 71 1.65 9.26 13.80
N GLY A 72 1.04 9.15 12.62
CA GLY A 72 1.11 10.18 11.59
C GLY A 72 0.58 11.52 12.08
N LYS A 73 -0.53 11.52 12.82
CA LYS A 73 -1.09 12.74 13.42
C LYS A 73 -0.18 13.31 14.50
N LEU A 74 0.33 12.49 15.41
CA LEU A 74 1.29 12.92 16.43
C LEU A 74 2.56 13.51 15.81
N VAL A 75 3.10 12.88 14.78
CA VAL A 75 4.29 13.37 14.07
C VAL A 75 4.04 14.70 13.36
N ALA A 76 2.82 14.89 12.81
CA ALA A 76 2.41 16.13 12.18
C ALA A 76 2.19 17.27 13.20
N GLU A 77 1.60 16.99 14.36
CA GLU A 77 1.26 18.00 15.38
C GLU A 77 2.46 18.39 16.26
N THR A 78 3.36 17.46 16.57
CA THR A 78 4.52 17.71 17.45
C THR A 78 5.67 18.46 16.79
N GLY A 79 5.61 18.69 15.47
CA GLY A 79 6.74 19.25 14.72
C GLY A 79 7.86 18.24 14.43
N ALA A 80 7.72 16.98 14.87
CA ALA A 80 8.68 15.92 14.60
C ALA A 80 8.88 15.71 13.10
N ALA A 81 7.79 15.80 12.32
CA ALA A 81 7.80 15.81 10.86
C ALA A 81 8.80 16.80 10.27
N GLN A 82 8.76 18.06 10.73
CA GLN A 82 9.65 19.14 10.28
C GLN A 82 11.09 18.85 10.68
N ARG A 83 11.32 18.34 11.90
CA ARG A 83 12.68 18.03 12.37
C ARG A 83 13.33 16.88 11.61
N ILE A 84 12.57 15.83 11.29
CA ILE A 84 13.06 14.70 10.49
C ILE A 84 13.38 15.18 9.07
N SER A 85 12.50 15.99 8.49
CA SER A 85 12.70 16.56 7.15
C SER A 85 13.94 17.46 7.10
N ASP A 86 14.13 18.34 8.08
CA ASP A 86 15.30 19.21 8.15
C ASP A 86 16.60 18.42 8.31
N SER A 87 16.58 17.35 9.10
CA SER A 87 17.73 16.44 9.25
C SER A 87 18.08 15.75 7.93
N LEU A 88 17.08 15.22 7.20
CA LEU A 88 17.26 14.60 5.89
C LEU A 88 17.82 15.59 4.86
N ILE A 89 17.29 16.82 4.83
CA ILE A 89 17.76 17.89 3.93
C ILE A 89 19.19 18.29 4.28
N HIS A 90 19.55 18.37 5.56
CA HIS A 90 20.91 18.72 5.97
C HIS A 90 21.92 17.62 5.63
N LEU A 91 21.52 16.34 5.74
CA LEU A 91 22.43 15.21 5.51
C LEU A 91 22.68 14.95 4.01
N PHE A 92 21.64 15.02 3.18
CA PHE A 92 21.73 14.69 1.75
C PHE A 92 21.74 15.92 0.82
N GLY A 93 21.25 17.06 1.31
CA GLY A 93 21.01 18.26 0.51
C GLY A 93 19.72 18.20 -0.30
N LYS A 94 19.14 19.37 -0.64
CA LYS A 94 17.88 19.47 -1.40
C LYS A 94 17.93 18.75 -2.76
N LYS A 95 19.11 18.66 -3.39
CA LYS A 95 19.31 18.04 -4.70
C LYS A 95 19.24 16.50 -4.67
N HIS A 96 19.57 15.87 -3.53
CA HIS A 96 19.62 14.40 -3.41
C HIS A 96 18.52 13.84 -2.51
N LEU A 97 17.46 14.61 -2.30
CA LEU A 97 16.33 14.23 -1.46
C LEU A 97 15.67 12.92 -1.95
N GLN A 98 15.64 12.68 -3.26
CA GLN A 98 15.19 11.42 -3.84
C GLN A 98 15.96 10.21 -3.31
N TRP A 99 17.28 10.32 -3.16
CA TRP A 99 18.15 9.26 -2.65
C TRP A 99 17.95 9.07 -1.15
N ALA A 100 17.79 10.16 -0.41
CA ALA A 100 17.48 10.13 1.01
C ALA A 100 16.19 9.34 1.27
N MET A 101 15.14 9.64 0.49
CA MET A 101 13.83 9.00 0.63
C MET A 101 13.84 7.55 0.15
N MET A 102 14.58 7.23 -0.92
CA MET A 102 14.80 5.86 -1.37
C MET A 102 15.51 5.02 -0.30
N LEU A 103 16.60 5.52 0.29
CA LEU A 103 17.35 4.84 1.34
C LEU A 103 16.52 4.68 2.62
N THR A 104 15.73 5.69 2.95
CA THR A 104 14.77 5.61 4.06
C THR A 104 13.76 4.48 3.82
N GLY A 105 13.14 4.42 2.63
CA GLY A 105 12.21 3.35 2.27
C GLY A 105 12.87 1.96 2.30
N PHE A 106 14.12 1.86 1.86
CA PHE A 106 14.89 0.62 1.89
C PHE A 106 15.16 0.14 3.33
N VAL A 107 15.70 1.01 4.19
CA VAL A 107 16.03 0.65 5.58
C VAL A 107 14.77 0.25 6.36
N VAL A 108 13.68 0.99 6.17
CA VAL A 108 12.40 0.74 6.84
C VAL A 108 11.72 -0.53 6.29
N GLY A 109 11.93 -0.86 5.02
CA GLY A 109 11.36 -2.04 4.38
C GLY A 109 12.02 -3.38 4.74
N ILE A 110 13.23 -3.37 5.30
CA ILE A 110 13.88 -4.61 5.77
C ILE A 110 13.06 -5.27 6.90
N PRO A 111 12.73 -4.58 8.01
CA PRO A 111 11.97 -5.19 9.10
C PRO A 111 10.44 -5.16 8.92
N LEU A 112 9.90 -4.27 8.08
CA LEU A 112 8.45 -4.04 8.00
C LEU A 112 7.83 -4.67 6.75
N PHE A 113 6.65 -5.28 6.93
CA PHE A 113 5.78 -5.65 5.82
C PHE A 113 5.36 -4.42 5.01
N TYR A 114 5.12 -4.59 3.70
CA TYR A 114 4.78 -3.47 2.81
C TYR A 114 3.62 -2.62 3.34
N ASN A 115 2.55 -3.26 3.78
CA ASN A 115 1.37 -2.54 4.28
C ASN A 115 1.68 -1.70 5.53
N VAL A 116 2.52 -2.21 6.42
CA VAL A 116 2.96 -1.51 7.65
C VAL A 116 3.89 -0.36 7.32
N GLY A 117 4.94 -0.65 6.54
CA GLY A 117 5.92 0.35 6.12
C GLY A 117 5.28 1.49 5.34
N PHE A 118 4.31 1.18 4.47
CA PHE A 118 3.57 2.18 3.71
C PHE A 118 2.87 3.19 4.62
N VAL A 119 2.04 2.71 5.55
CA VAL A 119 1.27 3.57 6.44
C VAL A 119 2.19 4.45 7.31
N LEU A 120 3.32 3.92 7.76
CA LEU A 120 4.29 4.66 8.57
C LEU A 120 5.11 5.68 7.77
N LEU A 121 5.44 5.37 6.52
CA LEU A 121 6.26 6.24 5.67
C LEU A 121 5.46 7.37 5.01
N VAL A 122 4.16 7.21 4.79
CA VAL A 122 3.28 8.24 4.23
C VAL A 122 3.39 9.58 4.97
N PRO A 123 3.21 9.68 6.30
CA PRO A 123 3.31 10.95 7.00
C PRO A 123 4.73 11.55 6.91
N LEU A 124 5.77 10.70 6.91
CA LEU A 124 7.15 11.13 6.73
C LEU A 124 7.38 11.73 5.33
N ALA A 125 6.89 11.08 4.28
CA ALA A 125 7.00 11.59 2.91
C ALA A 125 6.30 12.94 2.79
N PHE A 126 5.08 13.08 3.31
CA PHE A 126 4.36 14.35 3.29
C PHE A 126 5.08 15.44 4.08
N ALA A 127 5.68 15.13 5.23
CA ALA A 127 6.50 16.08 5.98
C ALA A 127 7.63 16.67 5.12
N VAL A 128 8.36 15.81 4.40
CA VAL A 128 9.46 16.19 3.53
C VAL A 128 8.96 16.99 2.32
N ILE A 129 7.86 16.57 1.71
CA ILE A 129 7.21 17.26 0.58
C ILE A 129 6.81 18.68 1.00
N TYR A 130 6.08 18.85 2.11
CA TYR A 130 5.64 20.15 2.58
C TYR A 130 6.81 21.07 2.94
N ARG A 131 7.91 20.52 3.46
CA ARG A 131 9.08 21.32 3.83
C ARG A 131 9.92 21.75 2.63
N THR A 132 10.05 20.89 1.63
CA THR A 132 10.91 21.16 0.46
C THR A 132 10.17 21.80 -0.70
N GLY A 133 8.84 21.71 -0.72
CA GLY A 133 8.00 22.13 -1.85
C GLY A 133 8.22 21.28 -3.11
N ALA A 134 8.88 20.13 -2.99
CA ALA A 134 9.14 19.24 -4.11
C ALA A 134 7.86 18.49 -4.52
N ASN A 135 7.84 18.03 -5.78
CA ASN A 135 6.69 17.28 -6.30
C ASN A 135 6.49 15.97 -5.51
N THR A 136 5.24 15.71 -5.09
CA THR A 136 4.82 14.50 -4.38
C THR A 136 5.32 13.22 -5.05
N LEU A 137 5.17 13.10 -6.37
CA LEU A 137 5.60 11.90 -7.10
C LEU A 137 7.12 11.73 -7.07
N PHE A 138 7.87 12.83 -7.09
CA PHE A 138 9.32 12.83 -7.10
C PHE A 138 9.93 12.30 -5.79
N ILE A 139 9.23 12.48 -4.67
CA ILE A 139 9.63 11.95 -3.36
C ILE A 139 9.02 10.57 -3.09
N ALA A 140 7.72 10.41 -3.36
CA ALA A 140 6.98 9.22 -2.97
C ALA A 140 7.37 8.00 -3.81
N ILE A 141 7.53 8.12 -5.13
CA ILE A 141 7.81 6.96 -5.99
C ILE A 141 9.12 6.26 -5.60
N PRO A 142 10.28 6.94 -5.47
CA PRO A 142 11.52 6.26 -5.10
C PRO A 142 11.45 5.56 -3.74
N MET A 143 10.80 6.19 -2.76
CA MET A 143 10.60 5.62 -1.43
C MET A 143 9.73 4.35 -1.47
N LEU A 144 8.60 4.42 -2.19
CA LEU A 144 7.68 3.30 -2.33
C LEU A 144 8.26 2.15 -3.17
N ALA A 145 9.01 2.48 -4.21
CA ALA A 145 9.73 1.51 -5.01
C ALA A 145 10.76 0.76 -4.18
N ALA A 146 11.57 1.48 -3.38
CA ALA A 146 12.53 0.87 -2.46
C ALA A 146 11.83 -0.05 -1.45
N LEU A 147 10.76 0.42 -0.81
CA LEU A 147 9.95 -0.36 0.12
C LEU A 147 9.40 -1.65 -0.53
N SER A 148 8.87 -1.54 -1.76
CA SER A 148 8.31 -2.64 -2.53
C SER A 148 9.38 -3.69 -2.86
N VAL A 149 10.57 -3.25 -3.30
CA VAL A 149 11.69 -4.14 -3.61
C VAL A 149 12.17 -4.86 -2.35
N THR A 150 12.32 -4.16 -1.21
CA THR A 150 12.71 -4.81 0.05
C THR A 150 11.71 -5.87 0.50
N HIS A 151 10.41 -5.56 0.42
CA HIS A 151 9.39 -6.52 0.80
C HIS A 151 9.35 -7.75 -0.12
N GLY A 152 9.55 -7.54 -1.43
CA GLY A 152 9.46 -8.60 -2.43
C GLY A 152 10.70 -9.48 -2.55
N PHE A 153 11.90 -8.95 -2.26
CA PHE A 153 13.16 -9.61 -2.63
C PHE A 153 14.16 -9.83 -1.50
N LEU A 154 14.01 -9.19 -0.33
CA LEU A 154 14.97 -9.34 0.78
C LEU A 154 14.46 -10.28 1.89
N PRO A 155 15.23 -11.31 2.28
CA PRO A 155 15.01 -12.02 3.56
C PRO A 155 15.14 -10.98 4.69
N PRO A 156 14.21 -10.87 5.64
CA PRO A 156 13.42 -11.93 6.28
C PRO A 156 11.98 -12.11 5.78
N HIS A 157 11.58 -11.48 4.66
CA HIS A 157 10.18 -11.55 4.22
C HIS A 157 9.77 -12.98 3.81
N PRO A 158 8.52 -13.41 4.09
CA PRO A 158 8.11 -14.79 3.88
C PRO A 158 8.30 -15.29 2.44
N SER A 159 8.09 -14.42 1.44
CA SER A 159 8.24 -14.73 0.02
C SER A 159 9.69 -15.03 -0.38
N PRO A 160 10.69 -14.15 -0.13
CA PRO A 160 12.11 -14.48 -0.32
C PRO A 160 12.59 -15.69 0.49
N VAL A 161 12.14 -15.79 1.75
CA VAL A 161 12.60 -16.87 2.65
C VAL A 161 12.13 -18.24 2.14
N ALA A 162 10.89 -18.33 1.65
CA ALA A 162 10.32 -19.56 1.10
C ALA A 162 11.00 -20.05 -0.18
N LEU A 163 11.73 -19.19 -0.90
CA LEU A 163 12.52 -19.57 -2.08
C LEU A 163 13.99 -19.90 -1.75
N SER A 164 14.44 -19.57 -0.53
CA SER A 164 15.82 -19.77 -0.06
C SER A 164 16.05 -21.07 0.72
N VAL A 165 14.98 -21.86 0.93
CA VAL A 165 14.98 -23.18 1.60
C VAL A 165 14.49 -24.22 0.61
#